data_AF-A0A2E0SEF1-F1
#
_entry.id   AF-A0A2E0SEF1-F1
#
_cell.length_a   1.000
_cell.length_b   1.000
_cell.length_c   1.000
_cell.angle_alpha   90.00
_cell.angle_beta   90.00
_cell.angle_gamma   90.00
#
_symmetry.space_group_name_H-M   'P 1'
#
loop_
_entity.id
_entity.type
_entity.pdbx_description
1 polymer ?
#
loop_
_entity_poly.entity_id
_entity_poly.type
_entity_poly.pdbx_seq_one_letter_code
_entity_poly.pdbx_strand_id
1 'polypeptide(L)' 'MIQKRKESYNLFEHMLEHGTGNEFQPESKPSPTNAPPGSNYKIDVLMKRLESGEDLWNDRDRDDFEGLIAPIKPSRP' A
#
# COMPACT_ATOMS: atom_id res chain seq x y z
N MET A 1 5.25 -25.57 -6.73
CA MET A 1 6.08 -25.03 -7.84
C MET A 1 6.05 -23.52 -7.73
N ILE A 2 7.17 -22.87 -7.41
CA ILE A 2 7.26 -21.41 -7.45
C ILE A 2 7.56 -21.05 -8.90
N GLN A 3 6.58 -20.45 -9.59
CA GLN A 3 6.74 -20.00 -10.97
C GLN A 3 7.88 -18.97 -11.01
N LYS A 4 8.94 -19.28 -11.76
CA LYS A 4 10.09 -18.38 -11.93
C LYS A 4 9.60 -17.14 -12.68
N ARG A 5 9.42 -16.01 -11.99
CA ARG A 5 9.00 -14.74 -12.64
C ARG A 5 10.05 -14.36 -13.68
N LYS A 6 9.58 -14.01 -14.88
CA LYS A 6 10.40 -13.52 -15.99
C LYS A 6 11.08 -12.23 -15.54
N GLU A 7 12.39 -12.08 -15.76
CA GLU A 7 13.15 -10.91 -15.29
C GLU A 7 12.64 -9.57 -15.86
N SER A 8 11.83 -9.59 -16.92
CA SER A 8 11.23 -8.41 -17.54
C SER A 8 9.86 -8.01 -17.00
N TYR A 9 9.26 -8.80 -16.09
CA TYR A 9 7.88 -8.60 -15.67
C TYR A 9 7.70 -7.34 -14.82
N ASN A 10 7.36 -6.25 -15.51
CA ASN A 10 7.17 -4.94 -14.93
C ASN A 10 5.69 -4.68 -14.61
N LEU A 11 5.44 -3.57 -13.91
CA LEU A 11 4.09 -3.20 -13.49
C LEU A 11 3.11 -3.06 -14.67
N PHE A 12 3.57 -2.55 -15.81
CA PHE A 12 2.71 -2.38 -16.98
C PHE A 12 2.32 -3.71 -17.62
N GLU A 13 3.25 -4.67 -17.69
CA GLU A 13 2.95 -6.04 -18.12
C GLU A 13 1.90 -6.68 -17.20
N HIS A 14 2.02 -6.47 -15.88
CA HIS A 14 1.04 -6.95 -14.92
C HIS A 14 -0.34 -6.31 -15.09
N MET A 15 -0.39 -4.98 -15.26
CA MET A 15 -1.65 -4.26 -15.50
C MET A 15 -2.32 -4.68 -16.82
N LEU A 16 -1.53 -4.98 -17.87
CA LEU A 16 -2.06 -5.49 -19.12
C LEU A 16 -2.68 -6.88 -18.97
N GLU A 17 -2.04 -7.76 -18.19
CA GLU A 17 -2.51 -9.13 -17.97
C GLU A 17 -3.71 -9.23 -17.02
N HIS A 18 -3.71 -8.43 -15.95
CA HIS A 18 -4.68 -8.55 -14.86
C HIS A 18 -5.68 -7.38 -14.78
N GLY A 19 -5.53 -6.40 -15.67
CA GLY A 19 -6.27 -5.15 -15.60
C GLY A 19 -5.71 -4.17 -14.57
N THR A 20 -6.26 -2.96 -14.55
CA THR A 20 -5.83 -1.87 -13.66
C THR A 20 -6.68 -1.75 -12.40
N GLY A 21 -7.65 -2.65 -12.18
CA GLY A 21 -8.57 -2.58 -11.04
C GLY A 21 -9.54 -1.39 -11.11
N ASN A 22 -9.76 -0.79 -12.29
CA ASN A 22 -10.65 0.36 -12.47
C ASN A 22 -12.11 0.11 -12.05
N GLU A 23 -12.50 -1.15 -11.90
CA GLU A 23 -13.85 -1.56 -11.48
C GLU A 23 -13.98 -1.73 -9.97
N PHE A 24 -12.87 -1.63 -9.21
CA PHE A 24 -12.90 -1.73 -7.76
C PHE A 24 -13.71 -0.57 -7.18
N GLN A 25 -14.87 -0.92 -6.62
CA GLN A 25 -15.75 0.01 -5.91
C GLN A 25 -15.83 -0.48 -4.47
N PRO A 26 -15.20 0.22 -3.51
CA PRO A 26 -15.22 -0.20 -2.12
C PRO A 26 -16.63 -0.14 -1.56
N GLU A 27 -17.01 -1.13 -0.76
CA GLU A 27 -18.35 -1.25 -0.21
C GLU A 27 -18.57 -0.33 1.00
N SER A 28 -17.49 0.05 1.69
CA SER A 28 -17.54 0.80 2.94
C SER A 28 -16.31 1.68 3.15
N LYS A 29 -16.47 2.72 3.98
CA LYS A 29 -15.34 3.54 4.44
C LYS A 29 -14.69 2.88 5.66
N PRO A 30 -13.35 2.74 5.69
CA PRO A 30 -12.66 2.12 6.80
C PRO A 30 -12.61 3.06 8.01
N SER A 31 -12.28 2.52 9.19
CA SER A 31 -11.92 3.35 10.34
C SER A 31 -10.57 4.06 10.13
N PRO A 32 -10.40 5.31 10.62
CA PRO A 32 -9.16 6.05 10.44
C PRO A 32 -8.00 5.40 11.22
N THR A 33 -6.79 5.50 10.67
CA THR A 33 -5.56 5.08 11.32
C THR A 33 -4.62 6.25 11.55
N ASN A 34 -4.06 6.32 12.76
CA ASN A 34 -3.01 7.27 13.12
C ASN A 34 -1.59 6.72 12.87
N ALA A 35 -1.48 5.58 12.17
CA ALA A 35 -0.19 4.98 11.86
C ALA A 35 0.67 5.93 10.99
N PRO A 36 1.98 6.04 11.26
CA PRO A 36 2.87 6.89 10.48
C PRO A 36 2.89 6.55 8.98
N PRO A 37 2.94 7.56 8.08
CA PRO A 37 3.14 7.31 6.65
C PRO A 37 4.37 6.44 6.39
N GLY A 38 4.22 5.45 5.50
CA GLY A 38 5.30 4.52 5.12
C GLY A 38 5.72 3.51 6.19
N SER A 39 5.12 3.51 7.38
CA SER A 39 5.40 2.49 8.39
C SER A 39 4.82 1.12 7.98
N ASN A 40 5.49 0.05 8.38
CA ASN A 40 4.98 -1.33 8.19
C ASN A 40 3.57 -1.48 8.77
N TYR A 41 3.33 -0.90 9.95
CA TYR A 41 2.01 -0.96 10.58
C TYR A 41 0.91 -0.28 9.74
N LYS A 42 1.20 0.86 9.10
CA LYS A 42 0.26 1.49 8.17
C LYS A 42 0.00 0.58 6.97
N ILE A 43 1.05 -0.01 6.40
CA ILE A 43 0.93 -0.94 5.27
C ILE A 43 0.03 -2.14 5.64
N ASP A 44 0.21 -2.73 6.82
CA ASP A 44 -0.61 -3.85 7.30
C ASP A 44 -2.09 -3.45 7.46
N VAL A 45 -2.37 -2.24 7.95
CA VAL A 45 -3.74 -1.71 8.04
C VAL A 45 -4.36 -1.56 6.65
N LEU A 46 -3.61 -0.99 5.70
CA LEU A 46 -4.09 -0.80 4.32
C LEU A 46 -4.34 -2.13 3.60
N MET A 47 -3.50 -3.15 3.82
CA MET A 47 -3.71 -4.49 3.27
C MET A 47 -5.02 -5.11 3.79
N LYS A 48 -5.30 -5.00 5.09
CA LYS A 48 -6.54 -5.52 5.69
C LYS A 48 -7.80 -4.85 5.12
N ARG A 49 -7.73 -3.55 4.81
CA ARG A 49 -8.84 -2.82 4.16
C ARG A 49 -9.16 -3.41 2.78
N LEU A 50 -8.12 -3.61 1.96
CA LEU A 50 -8.26 -4.25 0.64
C LEU A 50 -8.83 -5.66 0.74
N GLU A 51 -8.32 -6.49 1.67
CA GLU A 51 -8.81 -7.85 1.91
C GLU A 51 -10.28 -7.89 2.36
N SER A 52 -10.74 -6.82 3.02
CA SER A 52 -12.10 -6.70 3.54
C SER A 52 -13.05 -5.96 2.58
N GLY A 53 -12.59 -5.55 1.40
CA GLY A 53 -13.39 -4.79 0.42
C GLY A 53 -13.71 -3.34 0.85
N GLU A 54 -13.01 -2.82 1.86
CA GLU A 54 -13.13 -1.43 2.30
C GLU A 54 -12.37 -0.50 1.35
N ASP A 55 -12.70 0.79 1.39
CA ASP A 55 -11.90 1.81 0.73
C ASP A 55 -10.48 1.80 1.31
N LEU A 56 -9.49 2.02 0.45
CA LEU A 56 -8.10 2.07 0.86
C LEU A 56 -7.86 3.27 1.77
N TRP A 57 -8.50 4.40 1.48
CA TRP A 57 -8.22 5.68 2.11
C TRP A 57 -9.31 6.11 3.10
N ASN A 58 -8.89 6.82 4.14
CA ASN A 58 -9.78 7.61 5.00
C ASN A 58 -9.24 9.05 5.08
N ASP A 59 -10.11 10.04 4.92
CA ASP A 59 -9.74 11.47 4.97
C ASP A 59 -9.15 11.92 6.32
N ARG A 60 -9.30 11.09 7.37
CA ARG A 60 -8.75 11.31 8.71
C ARG A 60 -7.60 10.36 9.04
N ASP A 61 -7.10 9.62 8.07
CA ASP A 61 -5.84 8.92 8.23
C ASP A 61 -4.72 9.94 8.40
N ARG A 62 -3.76 9.63 9.26
CA ARG A 62 -2.57 10.46 9.41
C ARG A 62 -1.78 10.55 8.10
N ASP A 63 -1.51 11.76 7.63
CA ASP A 63 -0.79 12.06 6.39
C ASP A 63 0.51 12.85 6.62
N ASP A 64 0.73 13.36 7.83
CA ASP A 64 1.91 14.12 8.21
C ASP A 64 3.09 13.24 8.68
N PHE A 65 4.28 13.83 8.65
CA PHE A 65 5.51 13.23 9.17
C PHE A 65 5.95 13.82 10.53
N GLU A 66 5.08 14.56 11.23
CA GLU A 66 5.45 15.28 12.46
C GLU A 66 5.89 14.33 13.59
N GLY A 67 7.06 14.56 14.16
CA GLY A 67 7.58 13.69 15.22
C GLY A 67 7.99 12.28 14.74
N LEU A 68 8.03 12.04 13.42
CA LEU A 68 8.62 10.83 12.87
C LEU A 68 10.13 11.01 12.72
N ILE A 69 10.88 10.05 13.26
CA ILE A 69 12.31 9.95 13.03
C ILE A 69 12.49 9.14 11.75
N ALA A 70 12.91 9.80 10.67
CA ALA A 70 13.27 9.10 9.45
C ALA A 70 14.36 8.06 9.76
N PRO A 71 14.26 6.82 9.26
CA PRO A 71 15.38 5.89 9.32
C PRO A 71 16.55 6.51 8.57
N ILE A 72 17.54 7.05 9.28
CA ILE A 72 18.81 7.44 8.68
C ILE A 72 19.48 6.13 8.26
N LYS A 73 19.36 5.76 6.99
CA LYS A 73 20.26 4.77 6.39
C LYS A 73 21.56 5.49 6.07
N PRO A 74 22.64 5.29 6.83
CA PRO A 74 23.92 5.87 6.45
C PRO A 74 24.28 5.31 5.07
N SER A 75 24.44 6.20 4.09
CA SER A 75 25.15 5.85 2.85
C SER A 75 26.57 5.45 3.27
N ARG A 76 27.00 4.22 2.92
CA ARG A 76 28.42 3.86 3.08
C ARG A 76 29.27 4.89 2.31
N PRO A 77 30.40 5.33 2.88
CA PRO A 77 31.36 6.17 2.15
C PRO A 77 31.94 5.45 0.94
#